data_AF-A0A2D7QV28-F1
#
_entry.id   AF-A0A2D7QV28-F1
#
_cell.length_a   1.000
_cell.length_b   1.000
_cell.length_c   1.000
_cell.angle_alpha   90.00
_cell.angle_beta   90.00
_cell.angle_gamma   90.00
#
_symmetry.space_group_name_H-M   'P 1'
#
loop_
_entity.id
_entity.type
_entity.pdbx_description
1 polymer ?
#
loop_
_entity_poly.entity_id
_entity_poly.type
_entity_poly.pdbx_seq_one_letter_code
_entity_poly.pdbx_strand_id
1 'polypeptide(L)'
;MKIILTTWGTTGDVQPFIALAKGLIAAGHQVRLCTSEIYRQKVESVGAEFFAVGLPFNSGHFNKLMDRIIKIRNPFSSALVVAKEGILSGAKVWYDD
;
A
#
# COMPACT_ATOMS: atom_id res chain seq x y z
N MET A 1 8.52 15.73 -17.92
CA MET A 1 7.94 16.38 -16.73
C MET A 1 8.24 15.55 -15.50
N LYS A 2 8.14 16.11 -14.28
CA LYS A 2 8.22 15.35 -13.02
C LYS A 2 6.79 15.03 -12.56
N ILE A 3 6.48 13.74 -12.41
CA ILE A 3 5.13 13.26 -12.07
C ILE A 3 5.23 12.41 -10.80
N ILE A 4 4.37 12.72 -9.83
CA ILE A 4 4.20 11.90 -8.63
C ILE A 4 2.91 11.10 -8.80
N LEU A 5 3.02 9.78 -8.67
CA LEU A 5 1.90 8.86 -8.58
C LEU A 5 1.79 8.36 -7.14
N THR A 6 0.59 8.32 -6.59
CA THR A 6 0.35 7.79 -5.25
C THR A 6 -0.80 6.79 -5.28
N THR A 7 -0.61 5.65 -4.62
CA THR A 7 -1.62 4.60 -4.51
C THR A 7 -1.36 3.76 -3.27
N TRP A 8 -2.45 3.26 -2.66
CA TRP A 8 -2.42 2.43 -1.48
C TRP A 8 -3.53 1.39 -1.55
N GLY A 9 -3.30 0.22 -0.97
CA GLY A 9 -4.25 -0.89 -0.97
C GLY A 9 -3.63 -2.21 -1.40
N THR A 10 -4.43 -3.02 -2.09
CA THR A 10 -4.05 -4.34 -2.57
C THR A 10 -3.26 -4.28 -3.87
N THR A 11 -2.79 -5.43 -4.35
CA THR A 11 -2.11 -5.52 -5.65
C THR A 11 -3.00 -5.04 -6.80
N GLY A 12 -4.32 -5.20 -6.70
CA GLY A 12 -5.27 -4.69 -7.69
C GLY A 12 -5.24 -3.15 -7.80
N ASP A 13 -5.00 -2.47 -6.68
CA ASP A 13 -4.91 -1.01 -6.60
C ASP A 13 -3.55 -0.47 -7.07
N VAL A 14 -2.48 -1.22 -6.82
CA VAL A 14 -1.10 -0.75 -7.09
C VAL A 14 -0.62 -1.08 -8.50
N GLN A 15 -0.97 -2.26 -9.03
CA GLN A 15 -0.45 -2.72 -10.31
C GLN A 15 -0.79 -1.81 -11.52
N PRO A 16 -2.00 -1.22 -11.62
CA PRO A 16 -2.30 -0.26 -12.68
C PRO A 16 -1.38 0.97 -12.65
N PHE A 17 -0.97 1.43 -11.47
CA PHE A 17 -0.08 2.59 -11.33
C PHE A 17 1.36 2.25 -11.72
N ILE A 18 1.82 1.03 -11.47
CA ILE A 18 3.12 0.55 -11.96
C ILE A 18 3.13 0.51 -13.49
N ALA A 19 2.04 0.01 -14.10
CA ALA A 19 1.90 0.01 -15.56
C ALA A 19 1.85 1.44 -16.13
N LEU A 20 1.12 2.35 -15.49
CA LEU A 20 1.07 3.75 -15.84
C LEU A 20 2.45 4.42 -15.73
N ALA A 21 3.19 4.17 -14.64
CA ALA A 21 4.53 4.70 -14.43
C ALA A 21 5.46 4.27 -15.57
N LYS A 22 5.43 2.99 -15.95
CA LYS A 22 6.19 2.46 -17.09
C LYS A 22 5.87 3.19 -18.40
N GLY A 23 4.59 3.44 -18.68
CA GLY A 23 4.16 4.18 -19.88
C GLY A 23 4.63 5.64 -19.88
N LEU A 24 4.50 6.33 -18.75
CA LEU A 24 4.94 7.73 -18.59
C LEU A 24 6.47 7.87 -18.72
N ILE A 25 7.24 6.90 -18.19
CA ILE A 25 8.69 6.84 -18.36
C ILE A 25 9.05 6.63 -19.83
N ALA A 26 8.39 5.72 -20.53
CA ALA A 26 8.58 5.52 -21.96
C ALA A 26 8.27 6.77 -22.79
N ALA A 27 7.36 7.63 -22.32
CA ALA A 27 7.05 8.93 -22.91
C ALA A 27 8.07 10.05 -22.53
N GLY A 28 9.15 9.72 -21.82
CA GLY A 28 10.22 10.66 -21.46
C GLY A 28 9.93 11.48 -20.19
N HIS A 29 9.07 11.00 -19.29
CA HIS A 29 8.81 11.65 -18.01
C HIS A 29 9.62 11.04 -16.86
N GLN A 30 9.95 11.85 -15.86
CA GLN A 30 10.51 11.39 -14.58
C GLN A 30 9.32 11.09 -13.66
N VAL A 31 9.22 9.84 -13.21
CA VAL A 31 8.09 9.38 -12.40
C VAL A 31 8.58 8.91 -11.05
N ARG A 32 7.95 9.42 -9.99
CA ARG A 32 8.06 8.87 -8.65
C ARG A 32 6.73 8.22 -8.27
N LEU A 33 6.77 6.96 -7.84
CA LEU A 33 5.60 6.25 -7.38
C LEU A 33 5.70 6.01 -5.86
N CYS A 34 4.71 6.53 -5.17
CA CYS A 34 4.58 6.52 -3.72
C CYS A 34 3.56 5.45 -3.32
N THR A 35 4.00 4.39 -2.63
CA THR A 35 3.12 3.29 -2.20
C THR A 35 3.75 2.48 -1.05
N SER A 36 3.10 1.38 -0.66
CA SER A 36 3.60 0.48 0.39
C SER A 36 4.98 -0.09 0.03
N GLU A 37 5.84 -0.21 1.04
CA GLU A 37 7.21 -0.73 0.96
C GLU A 37 7.30 -2.10 0.25
N ILE A 38 6.25 -2.93 0.34
CA ILE A 38 6.20 -4.25 -0.30
C ILE A 38 6.31 -4.21 -1.83
N TYR A 39 6.03 -3.05 -2.44
CA TYR A 39 6.07 -2.87 -3.89
C TYR A 39 7.37 -2.22 -4.38
N ARG A 40 8.30 -1.82 -3.50
CA ARG A 40 9.54 -1.12 -3.88
C ARG A 40 10.23 -1.77 -5.07
N GLN A 41 10.52 -3.07 -4.98
CA GLN A 41 11.22 -3.79 -6.04
C GLN A 41 10.45 -3.75 -7.38
N LYS A 42 9.12 -3.86 -7.36
CA LYS A 42 8.31 -3.79 -8.59
C LYS A 42 8.31 -2.39 -9.19
N VAL A 43 8.26 -1.35 -8.36
CA VAL A 43 8.33 0.05 -8.80
C VAL A 43 9.69 0.36 -9.42
N GLU A 44 10.76 0.03 -8.71
CA GLU A 44 12.12 0.27 -9.18
C GLU A 44 12.42 -0.56 -10.45
N SER A 45 11.84 -1.76 -10.59
CA SER A 45 12.02 -2.61 -11.80
C SER A 45 11.49 -2.00 -13.09
N VAL A 46 10.56 -1.03 -13.02
CA VAL A 46 10.06 -0.30 -14.20
C VAL A 46 10.79 1.03 -14.42
N GLY A 47 11.83 1.32 -13.63
CA GLY A 47 12.63 2.54 -13.72
C GLY A 47 12.01 3.76 -13.03
N ALA A 48 10.95 3.59 -12.24
CA ALA A 48 10.36 4.67 -11.47
C ALA A 48 11.11 4.89 -10.15
N GLU A 49 11.22 6.14 -9.70
CA GLU A 49 11.67 6.44 -8.34
C GLU A 49 10.62 5.95 -7.34
N PHE A 50 11.06 5.37 -6.21
CA PHE A 50 10.16 4.89 -5.18
C PHE A 50 10.17 5.79 -3.94
N PHE A 51 9.01 5.98 -3.32
CA PHE A 51 8.88 6.57 -1.98
C PHE A 51 7.89 5.77 -1.14
N ALA A 52 8.30 5.37 0.07
CA ALA A 52 7.46 4.58 0.95
C ALA A 52 6.34 5.44 1.55
N VAL A 53 5.10 4.96 1.48
CA VAL A 53 3.94 5.59 2.12
C VAL A 53 3.17 4.56 2.94
N GLY A 54 2.69 5.00 4.10
CA GLY A 54 1.95 4.17 5.05
C GLY A 54 2.88 3.45 6.03
N LEU A 55 2.31 2.49 6.78
CA LEU A 55 3.04 1.74 7.79
C LEU A 55 3.76 0.53 7.18
N PRO A 56 4.89 0.10 7.76
CA PRO A 56 5.54 -1.14 7.37
C PRO A 56 4.59 -2.32 7.44
N PHE A 57 4.44 -3.06 6.34
CA PHE A 57 3.59 -4.25 6.31
C PHE A 57 4.31 -5.43 6.96
N ASN A 58 3.69 -6.02 7.98
CA ASN A 58 4.17 -7.25 8.61
C ASN A 58 3.22 -8.41 8.28
N SER A 59 3.68 -9.33 7.43
CA SER A 59 2.90 -10.49 7.00
C SER A 59 2.53 -11.42 8.16
N GLY A 60 3.40 -11.60 9.15
CA GLY A 60 3.13 -12.42 10.33
C GLY A 60 2.01 -11.83 11.21
N HIS A 61 2.02 -10.52 11.41
CA HIS A 61 0.95 -9.81 12.11
C HIS A 61 -0.37 -9.88 11.33
N PHE A 62 -0.32 -9.61 10.02
CA PHE A 62 -1.48 -9.67 9.14
C PHE A 62 -2.12 -11.06 9.13
N ASN A 63 -1.34 -12.12 8.98
CA ASN A 63 -1.85 -13.50 8.99
C ASN A 63 -2.57 -13.84 10.30
N LYS A 64 -2.01 -13.47 11.45
CA LYS A 64 -2.66 -13.65 12.75
C LYS A 64 -3.98 -12.87 12.87
N LEU A 65 -4.02 -11.66 12.31
CA LEU A 65 -5.23 -10.85 12.28
C LEU A 65 -6.32 -11.50 11.41
N MET A 66 -5.95 -12.01 10.23
CA MET A 66 -6.87 -12.72 9.34
C MET A 66 -7.42 -14.01 9.95
N ASP A 67 -6.59 -14.80 10.63
CA ASP A 67 -7.01 -16.01 11.36
C ASP A 67 -8.06 -15.70 12.44
N ARG A 68 -7.97 -14.53 13.07
CA ARG A 68 -8.97 -14.04 14.04
C ARG A 68 -10.24 -13.61 13.32
N ILE A 69 -10.12 -12.81 12.26
CA ILE A 69 -11.25 -12.27 11.49
C ILE A 69 -12.14 -13.39 10.92
N ILE A 70 -11.56 -14.44 10.35
CA ILE A 70 -12.29 -15.55 9.73
C ILE A 70 -13.17 -16.30 10.74
N LYS A 71 -12.80 -16.29 12.03
CA LYS A 71 -13.56 -16.93 13.11
C LYS A 71 -14.73 -16.06 13.61
N ILE A 72 -14.78 -14.78 13.25
CA ILE A 72 -15.85 -13.86 13.66
C ILE A 72 -17.06 -14.06 12.74
N ARG A 73 -18.15 -14.57 13.32
CA ARG A 73 -19.40 -14.80 12.57
C ARG A 73 -20.16 -13.51 12.23
N ASN A 74 -20.00 -12.46 13.04
CA ASN A 74 -20.69 -11.19 12.83
C ASN A 74 -19.88 -10.28 11.88
N PRO A 75 -20.43 -9.89 10.72
CA PRO A 75 -19.71 -9.11 9.70
C PRO A 75 -19.36 -7.68 10.16
N PHE A 76 -20.13 -7.07 11.05
CA PHE A 76 -19.82 -5.75 11.60
C PHE A 76 -18.68 -5.83 12.61
N SER A 77 -18.65 -6.88 13.41
CA SER A 77 -17.54 -7.11 14.35
C SER A 77 -16.23 -7.38 13.60
N SER A 78 -16.25 -8.15 12.52
CA SER A 78 -15.06 -8.39 11.69
C SER A 78 -14.61 -7.10 10.98
N ALA A 79 -15.55 -6.33 10.42
CA ALA A 79 -15.24 -5.02 9.83
C ALA A 79 -14.61 -4.04 10.84
N LEU A 80 -15.10 -4.04 12.09
CA LEU A 80 -14.55 -3.20 13.15
C LEU A 80 -13.11 -3.59 13.51
N VAL A 81 -12.81 -4.89 13.55
CA VAL A 81 -11.45 -5.40 13.77
C VAL A 81 -10.52 -5.01 12.63
N VAL A 82 -10.96 -5.15 11.36
CA VAL A 82 -10.20 -4.68 10.19
C VAL A 82 -9.89 -3.18 10.30
N ALA A 83 -10.89 -2.36 10.63
CA ALA A 83 -10.70 -0.93 10.76
C ALA A 83 -9.72 -0.57 11.87
N LYS A 84 -9.92 -1.10 13.09
CA LYS A 84 -9.11 -0.73 14.27
C LYS A 84 -7.70 -1.32 14.24
N GLU A 85 -7.59 -2.61 13.92
CA GLU A 85 -6.34 -3.35 14.04
C GLU A 85 -5.59 -3.46 12.71
N GLY A 86 -6.28 -3.37 11.56
CA GLY A 86 -5.67 -3.49 10.24
C GLY A 86 -5.31 -2.15 9.60
N ILE A 87 -6.16 -1.14 9.74
CA ILE A 87 -5.99 0.16 9.06
C ILE A 87 -5.50 1.24 10.04
N LEU A 88 -6.14 1.35 11.21
CA LEU A 88 -5.88 2.42 12.17
C LEU A 88 -4.78 2.07 13.19
N SER A 89 -4.29 0.83 13.20
CA SER A 89 -3.23 0.41 14.12
C SER A 89 -1.93 1.15 13.77
N GLY A 90 -1.53 2.11 14.60
CA GLY A 90 -0.36 2.95 14.34
C GLY A 90 -0.64 4.21 13.50
N ALA A 91 -1.90 4.48 13.15
CA ALA A 91 -2.29 5.72 12.44
C ALA A 91 -1.97 6.99 13.25
N LYS A 92 -1.76 6.87 14.57
CA LYS A 92 -1.28 7.98 15.41
C LYS A 92 0.04 8.58 14.91
N VAL A 93 0.93 7.77 14.33
CA VAL A 93 2.19 8.24 13.73
C VAL A 93 1.95 9.21 12.56
N TRP A 94 0.79 9.15 11.89
CA TRP A 94 0.48 10.03 10.76
C TRP A 94 0.00 11.43 11.17
N TYR A 95 -0.28 11.65 12.46
CA TYR A 95 -0.83 12.92 12.96
C TYR A 95 0.01 13.57 14.07
N ASP A 96 1.05 12.87 14.55
CA ASP A 96 1.96 13.36 15.59
C ASP A 96 3.26 13.98 14.99
N ASP A 97 3.18 14.48 13.76
CA ASP A 97 4.28 15.18 13.06
C ASP A 97 4.66 16.52 13.74
#